data_AF-A0A0G1HG46-F1
#
_entry.id   AF-A0A0G1HG46-F1
#
_cell.length_a   1.000
_cell.length_b   1.000
_cell.length_c   1.000
_cell.angle_alpha   90.00
_cell.angle_beta   90.00
_cell.angle_gamma   90.00
#
_symmetry.space_group_name_H-M   'P 1'
#
loop_
_entity.id
_entity.type
_entity.pdbx_description
1 polymer ?
#
loop_
_entity_poly.entity_id
_entity_poly.type
_entity_poly.pdbx_seq_one_letter_code
_entity_poly.pdbx_strand_id
1 'polypeptide(L)'
;DKARELMKKVPKILELPFDPDRRRNSVLVQLGGSYELIVRGAPETLINYAPINDGDREKILNWIAARGRLGERVLAVASKKLKKPSDYKAKFEETGLEIVGLISFSDPLKKTTVAAVRKAQKLGVEIKILTGDSREIAGAVAFAAGKSICQRPCGGVHKIQGICESFS
;
A
#
# COMPACT_ATOMS: atom_id res chain seq x y z
N ASP A 1 -10.53 1.75 24.36
CA ASP A 1 -10.24 2.27 23.00
C ASP A 1 -10.86 3.65 22.77
N LYS A 2 -10.14 4.72 23.12
CA LYS A 2 -10.55 6.11 22.89
C LYS A 2 -10.91 6.39 21.42
N ALA A 3 -10.24 5.72 20.47
CA ALA A 3 -10.53 5.81 19.04
C ALA A 3 -11.92 5.25 18.67
N ARG A 4 -12.33 4.12 19.26
CA ARG A 4 -13.67 3.54 19.02
C ARG A 4 -14.77 4.44 19.57
N GLU A 5 -14.54 5.09 20.72
CA GLU A 5 -15.47 6.06 21.29
C GLU A 5 -15.59 7.32 20.43
N LEU A 6 -14.48 7.81 19.89
CA LEU A 6 -14.49 8.92 18.93
C LEU A 6 -15.26 8.54 17.65
N MET A 7 -15.01 7.36 17.09
CA MET A 7 -15.73 6.88 15.90
C MET A 7 -17.25 6.78 16.11
N LYS A 8 -17.72 6.40 17.29
CA LYS A 8 -19.17 6.39 17.61
C LYS A 8 -19.80 7.78 17.56
N LYS A 9 -19.00 8.84 17.78
CA LYS A 9 -19.46 10.24 17.77
C LYS A 9 -19.36 10.90 16.39
N VAL A 10 -18.87 10.18 15.38
CA VAL A 10 -18.66 10.69 14.02
C VAL A 10 -19.63 9.96 13.07
N PRO A 11 -20.78 10.57 12.72
CA PRO A 11 -21.71 9.97 11.78
C PRO A 11 -21.05 9.70 10.42
N LYS A 12 -21.16 8.45 9.95
CA LYS A 12 -20.79 8.08 8.58
C LYS A 12 -21.99 8.30 7.67
N ILE A 13 -21.82 9.18 6.69
CA ILE A 13 -22.88 9.55 5.73
C ILE A 13 -22.87 8.61 4.54
N LEU A 14 -21.68 8.28 4.03
CA LEU A 14 -21.47 7.39 2.89
C LEU A 14 -20.16 6.63 3.08
N GLU A 15 -20.13 5.41 2.59
CA GLU A 15 -18.92 4.60 2.52
C GLU A 15 -18.86 3.94 1.14
N LEU A 16 -17.78 4.18 0.41
CA LEU A 16 -17.43 3.37 -0.75
C LEU A 16 -16.39 2.34 -0.29
N PRO A 17 -16.69 1.04 -0.42
CA PRO A 17 -15.75 0.00 -0.07
C PRO A 17 -14.51 0.04 -0.99
N PHE A 18 -13.51 -0.76 -0.64
CA PHE A 18 -12.31 -0.88 -1.45
C PHE A 18 -12.65 -1.40 -2.84
N ASP A 19 -12.20 -0.67 -3.85
CA ASP A 19 -12.33 -1.01 -5.26
C ASP A 19 -10.92 -1.35 -5.78
N PRO A 20 -10.67 -2.59 -6.26
CA PRO A 20 -9.37 -3.02 -6.76
C PRO A 20 -8.86 -2.22 -7.97
N ASP A 21 -9.75 -1.74 -8.83
CA ASP A 21 -9.40 -0.96 -10.02
C ASP A 21 -8.98 0.46 -9.61
N ARG A 22 -9.71 1.05 -8.65
CA ARG A 22 -9.38 2.37 -8.09
C ARG A 22 -8.30 2.34 -7.02
N ARG A 23 -7.96 1.16 -6.51
CA ARG A 23 -6.99 0.88 -5.43
C ARG A 23 -7.17 1.73 -4.18
N ARG A 24 -8.42 2.07 -3.85
CA ARG A 24 -8.77 2.92 -2.70
C ARG A 24 -10.18 2.64 -2.20
N ASN A 25 -10.45 3.08 -0.98
CA ASN A 25 -11.79 3.20 -0.42
C ASN A 25 -11.98 4.60 0.17
N SER A 26 -13.23 5.00 0.38
CA SER A 26 -13.54 6.33 0.89
C SER A 26 -14.73 6.34 1.84
N VAL A 27 -14.72 7.27 2.79
CA VAL A 27 -15.81 7.46 3.75
C VAL A 27 -16.08 8.94 3.87
N LEU A 28 -17.34 9.33 3.70
CA LEU A 28 -17.82 10.67 4.00
C LEU A 28 -18.34 10.70 5.43
N VAL A 29 -17.77 11.58 6.25
CA VAL A 29 -18.15 11.75 7.65
C VAL A 29 -18.65 13.17 7.93
N GLN A 30 -19.45 13.32 8.98
CA GLN A 30 -19.85 14.62 9.50
C GLN A 30 -19.04 14.95 10.77
N LEU A 31 -18.39 16.11 10.76
CA LEU A 31 -17.54 16.61 11.85
C LEU A 31 -17.91 18.06 12.18
N GLY A 32 -18.48 18.29 13.36
CA GLY A 32 -18.74 19.65 13.87
C GLY A 32 -19.58 20.54 12.94
N GLY A 33 -20.56 19.96 12.24
CA GLY A 33 -21.40 20.68 11.26
C GLY A 33 -20.80 20.82 9.86
N SER A 34 -19.57 20.37 9.66
CA SER A 34 -18.92 20.25 8.34
C SER A 34 -18.87 18.79 7.88
N TYR A 35 -18.51 18.58 6.62
CA TYR A 35 -18.34 17.25 6.05
C TYR A 35 -16.90 17.03 5.61
N GLU A 36 -16.38 15.84 5.85
CA GLU A 36 -15.03 15.47 5.45
C GLU A 36 -15.05 14.13 4.73
N LEU A 37 -14.53 14.13 3.52
CA LEU A 37 -14.25 12.92 2.77
C LEU A 37 -12.88 12.42 3.17
N ILE A 38 -12.80 11.21 3.70
CA ILE A 38 -11.55 10.53 4.04
C ILE A 38 -11.33 9.44 2.98
N VAL A 39 -10.18 9.47 2.32
CA VAL A 39 -9.78 8.49 1.30
C VAL A 39 -8.53 7.79 1.79
N ARG A 40 -8.52 6.46 1.73
CA ARG A 40 -7.29 5.68 1.99
C ARG A 40 -7.08 4.66 0.88
N GLY A 41 -5.83 4.43 0.52
CA GLY A 41 -5.52 3.54 -0.60
C GLY A 41 -4.05 3.50 -0.94
N ALA A 42 -3.76 2.92 -2.11
CA ALA A 42 -2.41 2.83 -2.65
C ALA A 42 -1.81 4.23 -2.80
N PRO A 43 -0.63 4.51 -2.22
CA PRO A 43 -0.06 5.84 -2.22
C PRO A 43 0.27 6.33 -3.63
N GLU A 44 0.68 5.44 -4.55
CA GLU A 44 0.95 5.78 -5.95
C GLU A 44 -0.30 6.25 -6.70
N THR A 45 -1.49 5.86 -6.20
CA THR A 45 -2.78 6.27 -6.75
C THR A 45 -3.24 7.59 -6.13
N LEU A 46 -3.21 7.71 -4.79
CA LEU A 46 -3.71 8.90 -4.08
C LEU A 46 -2.90 10.16 -4.36
N ILE A 47 -1.59 10.04 -4.55
CA ILE A 47 -0.70 11.17 -4.86
C ILE A 47 -1.13 11.91 -6.13
N ASN A 48 -1.67 11.21 -7.13
CA ASN A 48 -2.06 11.82 -8.39
C ASN A 48 -3.34 12.67 -8.28
N TYR A 49 -4.09 12.55 -7.18
CA TYR A 49 -5.32 13.31 -6.93
C TYR A 49 -5.12 14.48 -5.96
N ALA A 50 -3.91 14.62 -5.43
CA ALA A 50 -3.54 15.70 -4.54
C ALA A 50 -2.72 16.77 -5.26
N PRO A 51 -2.99 18.07 -5.05
CA PRO A 51 -2.17 19.14 -5.60
C PRO A 51 -0.91 19.29 -4.75
N ILE A 52 0.07 18.42 -4.98
CA ILE A 52 1.37 18.41 -4.29
C ILE A 52 2.43 19.01 -5.21
N ASN A 53 3.35 19.80 -4.66
CA ASN A 53 4.51 20.26 -5.42
C ASN A 53 5.48 19.09 -5.71
N ASP A 54 6.32 19.24 -6.73
CA ASP A 54 7.22 18.19 -7.19
C ASP A 54 8.22 17.73 -6.12
N GLY A 55 8.72 18.66 -5.30
CA GLY A 55 9.68 18.33 -4.23
C GLY A 55 9.07 17.45 -3.14
N ASP A 56 7.84 17.74 -2.72
CA ASP A 56 7.15 16.93 -1.71
C ASP A 56 6.65 15.61 -2.31
N ARG A 57 6.24 15.61 -3.59
CA ARG A 57 5.93 14.39 -4.33
C ARG A 57 7.14 13.45 -4.36
N GLU A 58 8.33 13.97 -4.66
CA GLU A 58 9.56 13.18 -4.70
C GLU A 58 9.92 12.62 -3.31
N LYS A 59 9.84 13.44 -2.25
CA LYS A 59 10.07 12.97 -0.86
C LYS A 59 9.15 11.82 -0.49
N ILE A 60 7.86 11.94 -0.81
CA ILE A 60 6.86 10.90 -0.54
C ILE A 60 7.22 9.60 -1.29
N LEU A 61 7.51 9.68 -2.59
CA LEU A 61 7.86 8.52 -3.41
C LEU A 61 9.15 7.85 -2.93
N ASN A 62 10.17 8.63 -2.57
CA ASN A 62 11.41 8.12 -2.01
C ASN A 62 11.19 7.41 -0.68
N TRP A 63 10.33 7.96 0.18
CA TRP A 63 9.96 7.32 1.44
C TRP A 63 9.22 6.00 1.21
N ILE A 64 8.23 5.97 0.31
CA ILE A 64 7.49 4.75 -0.05
C ILE A 64 8.44 3.67 -0.55
N ALA A 65 9.34 4.01 -1.47
CA ALA A 65 10.33 3.07 -2.00
C ALA A 65 11.27 2.54 -0.89
N ALA A 66 11.70 3.40 0.03
CA ALA A 66 12.51 2.98 1.17
C ALA A 66 11.78 1.98 2.07
N ARG A 67 10.49 2.18 2.35
CA ARG A 67 9.66 1.23 3.12
C ARG A 67 9.40 -0.07 2.36
N GLY A 68 9.12 0.02 1.06
CA GLY A 68 8.94 -1.15 0.20
C GLY A 68 10.17 -2.07 0.19
N ARG A 69 11.38 -1.51 0.16
CA ARG A 69 12.64 -2.30 0.26
C ARG A 69 12.82 -3.03 1.59
N LEU A 70 12.14 -2.58 2.64
CA LEU A 70 12.07 -3.29 3.93
C LEU A 70 10.98 -4.36 3.96
N GLY A 71 10.21 -4.53 2.88
CA GLY A 71 9.06 -5.42 2.81
C GLY A 71 7.83 -4.86 3.53
N GLU A 72 7.80 -3.56 3.81
CA GLU A 72 6.66 -2.90 4.44
C GLU A 72 5.65 -2.47 3.37
N ARG A 73 4.37 -2.73 3.63
CA ARG A 73 3.28 -2.17 2.84
C ARG A 73 3.00 -0.74 3.28
N VAL A 74 2.63 0.12 2.33
CA VAL A 74 2.31 1.52 2.60
C VAL A 74 0.87 1.81 2.21
N LEU A 75 0.17 2.55 3.07
CA LEU A 75 -1.17 3.08 2.83
C LEU A 75 -1.11 4.61 2.93
N ALA A 76 -1.62 5.31 1.92
CA ALA A 76 -1.84 6.75 2.01
C ALA A 76 -3.22 7.03 2.61
N VAL A 77 -3.28 8.11 3.40
CA VAL A 77 -4.53 8.70 3.89
C VAL A 77 -4.58 10.13 3.38
N ALA A 78 -5.70 10.47 2.76
CA ALA A 78 -5.98 11.79 2.25
C ALA A 78 -7.36 12.25 2.72
N SER A 79 -7.59 13.56 2.78
CA SER A 79 -8.90 14.10 3.09
C SER A 79 -9.29 15.26 2.20
N LYS A 80 -10.59 15.56 2.19
CA LYS A 80 -11.15 16.71 1.48
C LYS A 80 -12.38 17.22 2.23
N LYS A 81 -12.36 18.50 2.58
CA LYS A 81 -13.49 19.16 3.23
C LYS A 81 -14.58 19.48 2.21
N LEU A 82 -15.83 19.22 2.59
CA LEU A 82 -17.03 19.51 1.81
C LEU A 82 -17.98 20.40 2.64
N LYS A 83 -18.68 21.32 1.95
CA LYS A 83 -19.63 22.23 2.61
C LYS A 83 -20.98 21.56 2.84
N LYS A 84 -21.41 20.71 1.90
CA LYS A 84 -22.67 19.95 1.97
C LYS A 84 -22.45 18.49 1.55
N PRO A 85 -23.29 17.54 2.00
CA PRO A 85 -23.20 16.14 1.53
C PRO A 85 -23.40 16.02 0.03
N SER A 86 -24.28 16.85 -0.54
CA SER A 86 -24.57 16.92 -1.98
C SER A 86 -23.38 17.33 -2.84
N ASP A 87 -22.34 17.92 -2.24
CA ASP A 87 -21.12 18.29 -2.96
C ASP A 87 -20.26 17.05 -3.25
N TYR A 88 -20.52 15.94 -2.54
CA TYR A 88 -19.90 14.66 -2.86
C TYR A 88 -20.44 14.14 -4.20
N LYS A 89 -19.53 13.98 -5.17
CA LYS A 89 -19.74 13.14 -6.35
C LYS A 89 -18.54 12.21 -6.44
N ALA A 90 -18.74 10.94 -6.77
CA ALA A 90 -17.66 9.95 -6.82
C ALA A 90 -16.46 10.40 -7.69
N LYS A 91 -16.73 11.11 -8.81
CA LYS A 91 -15.70 11.72 -9.67
C LYS A 91 -14.84 12.78 -8.96
N PHE A 92 -15.38 13.46 -7.94
CA PHE A 92 -14.65 14.50 -7.19
C PHE A 92 -13.66 13.93 -6.16
N GLU A 93 -13.64 12.61 -5.96
CA GLU A 93 -12.55 11.94 -5.26
C GLU A 93 -11.23 11.98 -6.05
N GLU A 94 -11.29 12.25 -7.35
CA GLU A 94 -10.14 12.21 -8.26
C GLU A 94 -9.41 13.56 -8.35
N THR A 95 -9.82 14.58 -7.60
CA THR A 95 -9.16 15.89 -7.63
C THR A 95 -9.24 16.62 -6.29
N GLY A 96 -8.20 17.36 -5.95
CA GLY A 96 -8.19 18.27 -4.79
C GLY A 96 -8.22 17.54 -3.45
N LEU A 97 -7.68 16.33 -3.37
CA LEU A 97 -7.41 15.66 -2.10
C LEU A 97 -6.20 16.31 -1.42
N GLU A 98 -6.19 16.37 -0.10
CA GLU A 98 -5.03 16.74 0.69
C GLU A 98 -4.41 15.48 1.29
N ILE A 99 -3.13 15.21 1.05
CA ILE A 99 -2.44 14.08 1.69
C ILE A 99 -2.24 14.42 3.17
N VAL A 100 -2.94 13.67 4.04
CA VAL A 100 -2.82 13.81 5.50
C VAL A 100 -1.56 13.08 6.00
N GLY A 101 -1.25 11.93 5.40
CA GLY A 101 -0.06 11.17 5.75
C GLY A 101 0.01 9.79 5.14
N LEU A 102 1.09 9.08 5.50
CA LEU A 102 1.39 7.72 5.06
C LEU A 102 1.54 6.82 6.28
N ILE A 103 1.09 5.58 6.16
CA ILE A 103 1.23 4.55 7.18
C ILE A 103 1.99 3.40 6.55
N SER A 104 3.12 3.01 7.14
CA SER A 104 3.81 1.76 6.77
C SER A 104 3.56 0.68 7.81
N PHE A 105 3.45 -0.57 7.36
CA PHE A 105 3.25 -1.72 8.23
C PHE A 105 3.91 -2.96 7.64
N SER A 106 4.48 -3.77 8.52
CA SER A 106 5.12 -5.03 8.16
C SER A 106 4.08 -6.17 8.20
N ASP A 107 4.12 -7.04 7.18
CA ASP A 107 3.40 -8.31 7.17
C ASP A 107 4.45 -9.46 7.18
N PRO A 108 4.92 -9.86 8.38
CA PRO A 108 6.06 -10.76 8.49
C PRO A 108 5.69 -12.17 7.97
N LEU A 109 6.64 -12.79 7.26
CA LEU A 109 6.50 -14.18 6.83
C LEU A 109 6.27 -15.11 8.02
N LYS A 110 5.46 -16.15 7.81
CA LYS A 110 5.31 -17.23 8.78
C LYS A 110 6.68 -17.81 9.11
N LYS A 111 6.93 -18.13 10.38
CA LYS A 111 8.21 -18.71 10.85
C LYS A 111 8.63 -19.97 10.07
N THR A 112 7.67 -20.71 9.54
CA THR A 112 7.87 -21.95 8.77
C THR A 112 8.17 -21.72 7.28
N THR A 113 8.02 -20.50 6.77
CA THR A 113 8.11 -20.19 5.33
C THR A 113 9.46 -20.61 4.73
N VAL A 114 10.56 -20.20 5.37
CA VAL A 114 11.92 -20.49 4.86
C VAL A 114 12.19 -21.99 4.83
N ALA A 115 11.76 -22.73 5.86
CA ALA A 115 11.92 -24.18 5.91
C ALA A 115 11.09 -24.90 4.83
N ALA A 116 9.86 -24.44 4.59
CA ALA A 116 8.99 -24.99 3.56
C ALA A 116 9.53 -24.75 2.14
N VAL A 117 9.97 -23.52 1.85
CA VAL A 117 10.61 -23.13 0.58
C VAL A 117 11.83 -24.03 0.30
N ARG A 118 12.71 -24.20 1.30
CA ARG A 118 13.89 -25.05 1.19
C ARG A 118 13.53 -26.52 0.92
N LYS A 119 12.51 -27.05 1.61
CA LYS A 119 12.08 -28.44 1.42
C LYS A 119 11.54 -28.68 0.02
N ALA A 120 10.70 -27.76 -0.48
CA ALA A 120 10.15 -27.85 -1.82
C ALA A 120 11.26 -27.82 -2.90
N GLN A 121 12.24 -26.93 -2.77
CA GLN A 121 13.36 -26.85 -3.70
C GLN A 121 14.24 -28.10 -3.71
N LYS A 122 14.50 -28.71 -2.55
CA LYS A 122 15.23 -30.00 -2.46
C LYS A 122 14.52 -31.14 -3.19
N LEU A 123 13.20 -31.04 -3.38
CA LEU A 123 12.39 -31.98 -4.14
C LEU A 123 12.31 -31.63 -5.63
N GLY A 124 13.07 -30.62 -6.09
CA GLY A 124 13.04 -30.17 -7.48
C GLY A 124 11.81 -29.32 -7.84
N VAL A 125 11.05 -28.83 -6.85
CA VAL A 125 9.86 -28.00 -7.10
C VAL A 125 10.29 -26.56 -7.38
N GLU A 126 9.92 -26.04 -8.55
CA GLU A 126 10.09 -24.62 -8.89
C GLU A 126 9.10 -23.76 -8.09
N ILE A 127 9.58 -22.65 -7.51
CA ILE A 127 8.75 -21.73 -6.71
C ILE A 127 8.61 -20.39 -7.43
N LYS A 128 7.36 -19.97 -7.63
CA LYS A 128 6.99 -18.67 -8.20
C LYS A 128 6.15 -17.91 -7.18
N ILE A 129 6.45 -16.63 -6.98
CA ILE A 129 5.65 -15.73 -6.14
C ILE A 129 4.78 -14.89 -7.07
N LEU A 130 3.46 -15.02 -6.92
CA LEU A 130 2.49 -14.14 -7.53
C LEU A 130 1.92 -13.22 -6.45
N THR A 131 2.14 -11.92 -6.58
CA THR A 131 1.63 -10.91 -5.64
C THR A 131 1.17 -9.67 -6.38
N GLY A 132 0.20 -8.97 -5.80
CA GLY A 132 -0.24 -7.63 -6.23
C GLY A 132 0.53 -6.49 -5.57
N ASP A 133 1.51 -6.81 -4.70
CA ASP A 133 2.38 -5.82 -4.07
C ASP A 133 3.35 -5.17 -5.09
N SER A 134 3.97 -4.05 -4.72
CA SER A 134 4.97 -3.38 -5.55
C SER A 134 6.21 -4.25 -5.77
N ARG A 135 7.02 -3.93 -6.79
CA ARG A 135 8.26 -4.66 -7.09
C ARG A 135 9.22 -4.69 -5.90
N GLU A 136 9.32 -3.58 -5.17
CA GLU A 136 10.20 -3.44 -4.01
C GLU A 136 9.75 -4.39 -2.89
N ILE A 137 8.45 -4.43 -2.59
CA ILE A 137 7.88 -5.30 -1.55
C ILE A 137 8.01 -6.77 -1.98
N ALA A 138 7.65 -7.08 -3.23
CA ALA A 138 7.76 -8.43 -3.78
C ALA A 138 9.20 -8.95 -3.70
N GLY A 139 10.19 -8.12 -4.04
CA GLY A 139 11.61 -8.45 -3.94
C GLY A 139 12.06 -8.67 -2.50
N ALA A 140 11.67 -7.79 -1.58
CA ALA A 140 12.00 -7.94 -0.17
C ALA A 140 11.39 -9.21 0.45
N VAL A 141 10.13 -9.52 0.12
CA VAL A 141 9.42 -10.73 0.59
C VAL A 141 10.02 -11.99 -0.03
N ALA A 142 10.30 -11.98 -1.34
CA ALA A 142 10.94 -13.10 -2.04
C ALA A 142 12.34 -13.38 -1.46
N PHE A 143 13.11 -12.32 -1.22
CA PHE A 143 14.41 -12.41 -0.56
C PHE A 143 14.31 -12.97 0.85
N ALA A 144 13.35 -12.50 1.65
CA ALA A 144 13.13 -12.98 3.01
C ALA A 144 12.68 -14.45 3.03
N ALA A 145 11.85 -14.89 2.08
CA ALA A 145 11.42 -16.28 1.94
C ALA A 145 12.57 -17.18 1.45
N GLY A 146 13.44 -16.64 0.60
CA GLY A 146 14.59 -17.31 -0.01
C GLY A 146 15.94 -17.02 0.67
N LYS A 147 15.96 -16.56 1.94
CA LYS A 147 17.14 -16.08 2.70
C LYS A 147 18.35 -17.04 2.78
N SER A 148 18.25 -18.23 2.20
CA SER A 148 19.34 -19.21 2.06
C SER A 148 19.99 -19.23 0.66
N ILE A 149 19.59 -18.35 -0.27
CA ILE A 149 19.90 -18.47 -1.70
C ILE A 149 20.52 -17.21 -2.31
N CYS A 150 20.15 -16.01 -1.86
CA CYS A 150 20.69 -14.76 -2.39
C CYS A 150 21.01 -13.80 -1.23
N GLN A 151 22.10 -13.04 -1.33
CA GLN A 151 22.51 -12.04 -0.32
C GLN A 151 22.14 -10.60 -0.72
N ARG A 152 21.51 -10.36 -1.89
CA ARG A 152 21.06 -9.03 -2.31
C ARG A 152 19.65 -9.03 -2.94
N PRO A 153 18.84 -7.98 -2.75
CA PRO A 153 17.58 -7.80 -3.47
C PRO A 153 17.84 -7.31 -4.91
N CYS A 154 17.36 -8.04 -5.91
CA CYS A 154 17.38 -7.64 -7.33
C CYS A 154 16.05 -6.99 -7.74
N GLY A 155 16.00 -6.17 -8.79
CA GLY A 155 14.88 -5.25 -9.11
C GLY A 155 13.90 -5.65 -10.23
N GLY A 156 13.79 -6.93 -10.62
CA GLY A 156 12.86 -7.39 -11.68
C GLY A 156 12.26 -8.77 -11.42
N VAL A 157 11.18 -9.14 -12.13
CA VAL A 157 10.33 -10.35 -11.96
C VAL A 157 11.02 -11.48 -11.19
N HIS A 158 10.68 -11.61 -9.91
CA HIS A 158 11.41 -12.48 -8.98
C HIS A 158 10.98 -13.94 -9.14
N LYS A 159 11.64 -14.66 -10.04
CA LYS A 159 11.78 -16.10 -9.87
C LYS A 159 12.59 -16.34 -8.60
N ILE A 160 12.08 -17.15 -7.66
CA ILE A 160 12.93 -17.71 -6.59
C ILE A 160 13.74 -18.84 -7.21
N GLN A 161 14.58 -18.53 -8.19
CA GLN A 161 15.50 -19.48 -8.79
C GLN A 161 16.90 -19.11 -8.34
N GLY A 162 17.58 -20.07 -7.72
CA GLY A 162 19.01 -20.02 -7.39
C GLY A 162 19.89 -20.10 -8.64
N ILE A 163 19.58 -19.30 -9.66
CA ILE A 163 20.45 -19.03 -10.80
C ILE A 163 20.31 -17.54 -11.08
N CYS A 164 21.34 -16.80 -10.71
CA CYS A 164 21.56 -15.43 -11.16
C CYS A 164 21.98 -15.53 -12.64
N GLU A 165 21.02 -15.67 -13.55
CA GLU A 165 21.29 -15.56 -14.99
C GLU A 165 20.75 -14.25 -15.50
N SER A 166 21.69 -13.38 -15.86
CA SER A 166 21.49 -12.16 -16.64
C SER A 166 20.91 -12.56 -17.99
N PHE A 167 19.62 -12.32 -18.23
CA PHE A 167 19.12 -12.28 -19.60
C PHE A 167 19.44 -10.91 -20.19
N SER A 168 20.33 -10.92 -21.19
CA SER A 168 20.49 -9.86 -22.19
C SER A 168 19.34 -9.91 -23.18
#